data_AF-A0A1U8MJI1-F1
#
_entry.id   AF-A0A1U8MJI1-F1
#
_cell.length_a   1.000
_cell.length_b   1.000
_cell.length_c   1.000
_cell.angle_alpha   90.00
_cell.angle_beta   90.00
_cell.angle_gamma   90.00
#
_symmetry.space_group_name_H-M   'P 1'
#
loop_
_entity.id
_entity.type
_entity.pdbx_description
1 polymer ?
#
loop_
_entity_poly.entity_id
_entity_poly.type
_entity_poly.pdbx_seq_one_letter_code
_entity_poly.pdbx_strand_id
1 'polypeptide(L)'
;MTTAVSRWGVVMSRNAGFSDQVVELDFLYPSEGIHRRWDNGYRITSTAATLDQAALILSIPKRKPGDETQETLRTSQFPSVHVKEKWAKNLYLSCLCYGRTVS
;
A
#
# COMPACT_ATOMS: atom_id res chain seq x y z
N MET A 1 -4.46 -4.68 -13.22
CA MET A 1 -5.50 -5.07 -12.24
C MET A 1 -6.86 -4.69 -12.81
N THR A 2 -7.89 -5.48 -12.56
CA THR A 2 -9.09 -5.59 -13.41
C THR A 2 -9.80 -4.26 -13.68
N THR A 3 -10.00 -3.92 -14.94
CA THR A 3 -10.82 -2.78 -15.40
C THR A 3 -12.28 -3.20 -15.49
N ALA A 4 -12.84 -3.73 -14.41
CA ALA A 4 -14.29 -3.87 -14.29
C ALA A 4 -14.83 -2.54 -13.79
N VAL A 5 -15.39 -1.76 -14.72
CA VAL A 5 -15.92 -0.37 -14.61
C VAL A 5 -16.39 0.04 -13.21
N SER A 6 -17.10 -0.84 -12.47
CA SER A 6 -17.54 -0.54 -11.09
C SER A 6 -17.70 -1.81 -10.22
N ARG A 7 -16.79 -2.80 -10.31
CA ARG A 7 -16.92 -4.02 -9.49
C ARG A 7 -15.63 -4.40 -8.78
N TRP A 8 -15.77 -4.87 -7.54
CA TRP A 8 -14.69 -5.47 -6.77
C TRP A 8 -14.47 -6.92 -7.20
N GLY A 9 -13.22 -7.27 -7.46
CA GLY A 9 -12.75 -8.66 -7.52
C GLY A 9 -11.86 -8.91 -6.32
N VAL A 10 -12.19 -9.92 -5.50
CA VAL A 10 -11.42 -10.27 -4.29
C VAL A 10 -10.96 -11.72 -4.40
N VAL A 11 -9.67 -11.95 -4.18
CA VAL A 11 -9.06 -13.29 -4.14
C VAL A 11 -8.48 -13.49 -2.75
N MET A 12 -8.82 -14.60 -2.10
CA MET A 12 -8.34 -14.97 -0.77
C MET A 12 -7.63 -16.32 -0.82
N SER A 13 -6.59 -16.49 -0.01
CA SER A 13 -5.81 -17.74 0.08
C SER A 13 -5.65 -18.16 1.54
N ARG A 14 -5.80 -19.47 1.81
CA ARG A 14 -5.63 -20.06 3.15
C ARG A 14 -4.19 -19.87 3.69
N ASN A 15 -3.20 -19.77 2.80
CA ASN A 15 -1.77 -19.69 3.16
C ASN A 15 -1.13 -18.37 2.72
N ALA A 16 -1.84 -17.24 2.87
CA ALA A 16 -1.35 -15.92 2.46
C ALA A 16 -0.11 -15.40 3.25
N GLY A 17 0.26 -16.04 4.37
CA GLY A 17 1.44 -15.65 5.16
C GLY A 17 1.20 -14.56 6.21
N PHE A 18 -0.05 -14.13 6.40
CA PHE A 18 -0.43 -13.07 7.33
C PHE A 18 -1.21 -13.61 8.52
N SER A 19 -0.98 -13.05 9.71
CA SER A 19 -1.75 -13.35 10.92
C SER A 19 -2.99 -12.46 11.05
N ASP A 20 -2.92 -11.24 10.52
CA ASP A 20 -4.01 -10.28 10.49
C ASP A 20 -3.92 -9.41 9.24
N GLN A 21 -5.07 -8.92 8.77
CA GLN A 21 -5.22 -8.10 7.57
C GLN A 21 -6.37 -7.12 7.69
N VAL A 22 -6.13 -5.89 7.22
CA VAL A 22 -7.14 -4.83 7.14
C VAL A 22 -7.09 -4.15 5.77
N VAL A 23 -8.21 -3.55 5.38
CA VAL A 23 -8.31 -2.72 4.18
C VAL A 23 -8.65 -1.30 4.60
N GLU A 24 -7.82 -0.34 4.21
CA GLU A 24 -8.13 1.09 4.31
C GLU A 24 -8.58 1.58 2.93
N LEU A 25 -9.85 2.03 2.83
CA LEU A 25 -10.46 2.58 1.62
C LEU A 25 -10.66 4.09 1.81
N ASP A 26 -10.24 4.89 0.83
CA ASP A 26 -10.37 6.35 0.89
C ASP A 26 -10.54 6.97 -0.51
N PHE A 27 -11.18 8.14 -0.58
CA PHE A 27 -11.34 8.96 -1.78
C PHE A 27 -10.17 9.93 -2.01
N LEU A 28 -9.41 10.26 -0.96
CA LEU A 28 -8.30 11.21 -1.05
C LEU A 28 -6.96 10.49 -0.80
N TYR A 29 -6.74 9.91 0.38
CA TYR A 29 -5.65 8.98 0.73
C TYR A 29 -5.65 8.77 2.26
N PRO A 30 -5.63 7.53 2.78
CA PRO A 30 -5.87 7.27 4.20
C PRO A 30 -4.62 7.46 5.08
N SER A 31 -4.03 8.66 5.10
CA SER A 31 -2.78 8.94 5.83
C SER A 31 -2.88 8.57 7.31
N GLU A 32 -3.92 9.05 8.01
CA GLU A 32 -4.14 8.76 9.44
C GLU A 32 -4.34 7.26 9.69
N GLY A 33 -5.09 6.59 8.80
CA GLY A 33 -5.30 5.15 8.85
C GLY A 33 -3.98 4.40 8.77
N ILE A 34 -3.12 4.74 7.80
CA ILE A 34 -1.82 4.10 7.61
C ILE A 34 -0.93 4.24 8.85
N HIS A 35 -0.77 5.45 9.39
CA HIS A 35 0.09 5.68 10.56
C HIS A 35 -0.40 4.89 11.77
N ARG A 36 -1.71 4.97 12.07
CA ARG A 36 -2.32 4.19 13.15
C ARG A 36 -2.11 2.68 12.99
N ARG A 37 -2.13 2.17 11.76
CA ARG A 37 -1.90 0.74 11.48
C ARG A 37 -0.41 0.37 11.59
N TRP A 38 0.49 1.24 11.15
CA TRP A 38 1.93 1.05 11.33
C TRP A 38 2.33 0.95 12.81
N ASP A 39 1.74 1.79 13.67
CA ASP A 39 1.94 1.75 15.13
C ASP A 39 1.46 0.43 15.75
N ASN A 40 0.46 -0.20 15.14
CA ASN A 40 -0.08 -1.50 15.54
C ASN A 40 0.60 -2.69 14.83
N GLY A 41 1.73 -2.46 14.17
CA GLY A 41 2.54 -3.52 13.56
C GLY A 41 2.05 -4.04 12.20
N TYR A 42 1.05 -3.41 11.60
CA TYR A 42 0.67 -3.72 10.22
C TYR A 42 1.68 -3.10 9.25
N ARG A 43 1.82 -3.67 8.06
CA ARG A 43 2.59 -3.12 6.94
C ARG A 43 1.77 -3.14 5.67
N ILE A 44 1.93 -2.14 4.81
CA ILE A 44 1.27 -2.09 3.51
C ILE A 44 1.84 -3.25 2.67
N THR A 45 0.95 -4.12 2.21
CA THR A 45 1.32 -5.33 1.43
C THR A 45 0.69 -5.35 0.04
N SER A 46 -0.31 -4.51 -0.20
CA SER A 46 -0.89 -4.34 -1.53
C SER A 46 -1.57 -2.99 -1.65
N THR A 47 -1.58 -2.45 -2.86
CA THR A 47 -2.23 -1.18 -3.17
C THR A 47 -3.00 -1.30 -4.48
N ALA A 48 -4.14 -0.64 -4.55
CA ALA A 48 -4.91 -0.44 -5.76
C ALA A 48 -5.48 0.98 -5.75
N ALA A 49 -5.61 1.57 -6.91
CA ALA A 49 -6.22 2.88 -7.06
C ALA A 49 -7.03 2.96 -8.34
N THR A 50 -8.07 3.77 -8.31
CA THR A 50 -8.87 4.23 -9.45
C THR A 50 -8.76 5.75 -9.54
N LEU A 51 -9.55 6.36 -10.43
CA LEU A 51 -9.67 7.81 -10.48
C LEU A 51 -10.49 8.40 -9.34
N ASP A 52 -11.16 7.58 -8.53
CA ASP A 52 -12.05 8.07 -7.47
C ASP A 52 -11.68 7.54 -6.09
N GLN A 53 -10.95 6.42 -6.02
CA GLN A 53 -10.68 5.70 -4.77
C GLN A 53 -9.30 5.08 -4.74
N ALA A 54 -8.72 5.02 -3.55
CA ALA A 54 -7.56 4.20 -3.23
C ALA A 54 -7.94 3.12 -2.21
N ALA A 55 -7.32 1.95 -2.36
CA ALA A 55 -7.43 0.83 -1.45
C ALA A 55 -6.02 0.37 -1.05
N LEU A 56 -5.76 0.32 0.25
CA LEU A 56 -4.53 -0.23 0.80
C LEU A 56 -4.86 -1.44 1.65
N ILE A 57 -4.20 -2.55 1.37
CA ILE A 57 -4.23 -3.72 2.24
C ILE A 57 -3.01 -3.62 3.16
N LEU A 58 -3.25 -3.61 4.46
CA LEU A 58 -2.21 -3.68 5.47
C LEU A 58 -2.29 -5.00 6.22
N SER A 59 -1.15 -5.66 6.41
CA SER A 59 -1.08 -7.01 6.98
C SER A 59 -0.04 -7.09 8.08
N ILE A 60 -0.24 -8.00 9.04
CA ILE A 60 0.79 -8.42 9.98
C ILE A 60 1.38 -9.74 9.45
N PRO A 61 2.66 -9.81 9.08
CA PRO A 61 3.27 -11.05 8.61
C PRO A 61 3.42 -12.05 9.76
N LYS A 62 3.13 -13.34 9.51
CA LYS A 62 3.33 -14.42 10.50
C LYS A 62 4.80 -14.54 10.93
N ARG A 63 5.73 -14.12 10.08
CA ARG A 63 7.16 -14.08 10.36
C ARG A 63 7.62 -12.62 10.24
N LYS A 64 7.96 -12.01 11.38
CA LYS A 64 8.46 -10.63 11.44
C LYS A 64 9.83 -10.53 10.76
N PRO A 65 9.99 -9.72 9.71
CA PRO A 65 11.28 -9.28 9.22
C PRO A 65 12.00 -8.42 10.26
N GLY A 66 13.34 -8.40 10.22
CA GLY A 66 14.15 -7.70 11.22
C GLY A 66 14.11 -6.17 11.13
N ASP A 67 14.02 -5.62 9.91
CA ASP A 67 13.87 -4.19 9.63
C ASP A 67 12.70 -4.01 8.66
N GLU A 68 11.59 -3.49 9.17
CA GLU A 68 10.39 -3.17 8.39
C GLU A 68 10.12 -1.67 8.40
N THR A 69 11.09 -0.91 7.89
CA THR A 69 10.85 0.49 7.55
C THR A 69 10.05 0.57 6.25
N GLN A 70 8.86 1.17 6.32
CA GLN A 70 8.05 1.52 5.15
C GLN A 70 7.85 3.03 5.09
N GLU A 71 7.77 3.54 3.87
CA GLU A 71 7.42 4.93 3.61
C GLU A 71 6.46 5.02 2.44
N THR A 72 5.73 6.12 2.37
CA THR A 72 4.78 6.39 1.30
C THR A 72 5.05 7.75 0.70
N LEU A 73 4.95 7.84 -0.62
CA LEU A 73 5.09 9.09 -1.36
C LEU A 73 3.86 9.29 -2.26
N ARG A 74 3.33 10.52 -2.26
CA ARG A 74 2.25 10.95 -3.16
C ARG A 74 2.78 12.01 -4.12
N THR A 75 2.72 11.74 -5.41
CA THR A 75 3.12 12.64 -6.48
C THR A 75 2.20 12.48 -7.69
N SER A 76 2.02 13.54 -8.47
CA SER A 76 1.27 13.50 -9.73
C SER A 76 2.07 12.87 -10.88
N GLN A 77 3.38 13.10 -10.89
CA GLN A 77 4.32 12.51 -11.85
C GLN A 77 5.02 11.30 -11.23
N PHE A 78 5.53 10.42 -12.08
CA PHE A 78 6.29 9.26 -11.62
C PHE A 78 7.57 9.70 -10.88
N PRO A 79 7.79 9.28 -9.62
CA PRO A 79 8.82 9.84 -8.75
C PRO A 79 10.21 9.19 -8.95
N SER A 80 10.74 9.20 -10.18
CA SER A 80 11.99 8.49 -10.53
C SER A 80 13.22 8.91 -9.72
N VAL A 81 13.33 10.19 -9.37
CA VAL A 81 14.42 10.73 -8.55
C VAL A 81 14.37 10.17 -7.13
N HIS A 82 13.21 10.27 -6.47
CA HIS A 82 12.99 9.73 -5.13
C HIS A 82 13.26 8.23 -5.07
N VAL A 83 12.81 7.47 -6.07
CA VAL A 83 13.07 6.02 -6.13
C VAL A 83 14.57 5.72 -6.15
N LYS A 84 15.35 6.43 -6.97
CA LYS A 84 16.81 6.26 -7.02
C LYS A 84 17.48 6.60 -5.69
N GLU A 85 17.05 7.68 -5.04
CA GLU A 85 17.56 8.07 -3.72
C GLU A 85 17.27 7.03 -2.64
N LYS A 86 16.10 6.37 -2.70
CA LYS A 86 15.70 5.35 -1.73
C LYS A 86 16.41 4.02 -1.94
N TRP A 87 16.67 3.64 -3.19
CA TRP A 87 17.55 2.49 -3.48
C TRP A 87 18.95 2.68 -2.89
N ALA A 88 19.52 3.88 -2.94
CA ALA A 88 20.81 4.17 -2.31
C ALA A 88 20.81 4.04 -0.78
N LYS A 89 19.63 4.06 -0.15
CA LYS A 89 19.42 3.87 1.29
C LYS A 89 18.96 2.47 1.66
N ASN A 90 19.03 1.51 0.73
CA ASN A 90 18.57 0.13 0.91
C ASN A 90 17.04 0.01 1.12
N LEU A 91 16.26 0.99 0.66
CA LEU A 91 14.79 0.90 0.58
C LEU A 91 14.37 0.52 -0.84
N TYR A 92 13.45 -0.43 -0.97
CA TYR A 92 12.97 -0.93 -2.26
C TYR A 92 11.46 -0.71 -2.42
N LEU A 93 11.01 -0.73 -3.68
CA LEU A 93 9.59 -0.65 -3.99
C LEU A 93 8.89 -1.94 -3.51
N SER A 94 7.93 -1.79 -2.60
CA SER A 94 7.09 -2.90 -2.13
C SER A 94 5.76 -2.97 -2.88
N CYS A 95 5.15 -1.81 -3.13
CA CYS A 95 3.87 -1.68 -3.83
C CYS A 95 3.84 -0.35 -4.61
N LEU A 96 3.05 -0.29 -5.68
CA LEU A 96 2.83 0.93 -6.45
C LEU A 96 1.44 0.91 -7.08
N CYS A 97 0.70 2.01 -6.99
CA CYS A 97 -0.53 2.23 -7.74
C CYS A 97 -0.57 3.68 -8.25
N TYR A 98 -1.18 3.87 -9.42
CA TYR A 98 -1.45 5.19 -9.99
C TYR A 98 -2.96 5.38 -10.13
N GLY A 99 -3.43 6.53 -9.69
CA GLY A 99 -4.83 6.91 -9.64
C GLY A 99 -4.94 8.35 -9.17
N ARG A 100 -6.15 8.87 -9.03
CA ARG A 100 -6.33 10.23 -8.51
C ARG A 100 -6.32 10.17 -6.99
N THR A 101 -5.15 10.33 -6.39
CA THR A 101 -4.99 10.39 -4.94
C THR A 101 -4.79 11.82 -4.42
N VAL A 102 -5.06 12.82 -5.26
CA VAL A 102 -5.04 14.25 -4.89
C VAL A 102 -5.82 15.09 -5.90
N SER A 103 -6.57 16.07 -5.38
CA SER A 103 -6.86 17.34 -6.04
C SER A 103 -5.69 18.30 -5.84
#